data_AF-A0A7C6I1Q6-F1
#
_entry.id   AF-A0A7C6I1Q6-F1
#
_cell.length_a   1.000
_cell.length_b   1.000
_cell.length_c   1.000
_cell.angle_alpha   90.00
_cell.angle_beta   90.00
_cell.angle_gamma   90.00
#
_symmetry.space_group_name_H-M   'P 1'
#
loop_
_entity.id
_entity.type
_entity.pdbx_description
1 polymer ?
#
loop_
_entity_poly.entity_id
_entity_poly.type
_entity_poly.pdbx_seq_one_letter_code
_entity_poly.pdbx_strand_id
1 'polypeptide(L)'
;MSQGIIVRKEVFDWAIKESGLPINVIEKNKVLFNIIERVKYPTFKQLMEISRFLNVPFGMFFLERPPREDYFLMEFKEICNKVNGKLSKDLRDIILEMDYRKSWMSEFKQNNGFDKLDLVKGKKIYSVDEGVKVLKEVLKIDYDIIKDKNPKDVFKIVRERIESLGVLVMMNNFVGSNTHRVLDINEFRAFVLNDEYAPLIFLNSNDTYRGVILSLLHEFVYLLLDKNIDDILVSYDDFTYEDGFINFIVKEFLNLIEIDYSLNKIESSKICNNTLNLMTKDFYISVIEQTESGNITFPDAFKLIGVNARGYDKVKKEVGM
;
A
#
# COMPACT_ATOMS: atom_id res chain seq x y z
N MET A 1 -21.58 29.89 -25.93
CA MET A 1 -20.78 30.31 -24.77
C MET A 1 -20.85 29.19 -23.74
N SER A 2 -19.74 28.61 -23.32
CA SER A 2 -19.74 27.62 -22.24
C SER A 2 -20.06 28.32 -20.92
N GLN A 3 -21.08 27.83 -20.21
CA GLN A 3 -21.48 28.38 -18.92
C GLN A 3 -20.40 28.10 -17.88
N GLY A 4 -20.03 29.12 -17.09
CA GLY A 4 -19.08 28.99 -16.00
C GLY A 4 -19.70 28.23 -14.82
N ILE A 5 -18.90 27.37 -14.19
CA ILE A 5 -19.29 26.59 -13.01
C ILE A 5 -18.86 27.35 -11.77
N ILE A 6 -19.78 27.54 -10.83
CA ILE A 6 -19.50 28.13 -9.53
C ILE A 6 -18.90 27.04 -8.64
N VAL A 7 -17.69 27.26 -8.17
CA VAL A 7 -17.01 26.41 -7.19
C VAL A 7 -16.68 27.29 -5.99
N ARG A 8 -16.91 26.76 -4.78
CA ARG A 8 -16.66 27.48 -3.53
C ARG A 8 -15.16 27.66 -3.31
N LYS A 9 -14.75 28.83 -2.80
CA LYS A 9 -13.32 29.14 -2.63
C LYS A 9 -12.66 28.17 -1.66
N GLU A 10 -13.35 27.85 -0.57
CA GLU A 10 -12.87 26.95 0.47
C GLU A 10 -12.56 25.55 -0.09
N VAL A 11 -13.36 25.10 -1.07
CA VAL A 11 -13.15 23.83 -1.78
C VAL A 11 -11.94 23.91 -2.72
N PHE A 12 -11.72 25.05 -3.38
CA PHE A 12 -10.49 25.25 -4.17
C PHE A 12 -9.23 25.30 -3.31
N ASP A 13 -9.26 26.07 -2.23
CA ASP A 13 -8.14 26.20 -1.29
C ASP A 13 -7.79 24.83 -0.69
N TRP A 14 -8.82 24.06 -0.30
CA TRP A 14 -8.66 22.66 0.10
C TRP A 14 -8.06 21.80 -1.01
N ALA A 15 -8.59 21.85 -2.25
CA ALA A 15 -8.10 21.02 -3.35
C ALA A 15 -6.63 21.30 -3.70
N ILE A 16 -6.18 22.56 -3.56
CA ILE A 16 -4.78 22.95 -3.75
C ILE A 16 -3.92 22.36 -2.63
N LYS A 17 -4.30 22.54 -1.37
CA LYS A 17 -3.61 21.94 -0.22
C LYS A 17 -3.55 20.42 -0.36
N GLU A 18 -4.67 19.81 -0.71
CA GLU A 18 -4.84 18.38 -0.89
C GLU A 18 -4.04 17.82 -2.07
N SER A 19 -3.71 18.64 -3.07
CA SER A 19 -2.87 18.21 -4.20
C SER A 19 -1.43 17.90 -3.78
N GLY A 20 -0.95 18.51 -2.68
CA GLY A 20 0.45 18.41 -2.24
C GLY A 20 1.45 19.01 -3.24
N LEU A 21 1.00 19.69 -4.29
CA LEU A 21 1.88 20.25 -5.31
C LEU A 21 2.66 21.46 -4.76
N PRO A 22 3.95 21.59 -5.11
CA PRO A 22 4.73 22.78 -4.78
C PRO A 22 4.10 24.06 -5.33
N ILE A 23 4.18 25.15 -4.57
CA ILE A 23 3.55 26.44 -4.93
C ILE A 23 3.98 26.95 -6.31
N ASN A 24 5.26 26.77 -6.67
CA ASN A 24 5.79 27.17 -7.97
C ASN A 24 5.21 26.34 -9.15
N VAL A 25 4.70 25.13 -8.90
CA VAL A 25 3.99 24.32 -9.90
C VAL A 25 2.56 24.85 -10.06
N ILE A 26 1.90 25.19 -8.95
CA ILE A 26 0.56 25.79 -8.94
C ILE A 26 0.56 27.14 -9.68
N GLU A 27 1.51 28.03 -9.39
CA GLU A 27 1.61 29.37 -10.00
C GLU A 27 1.88 29.33 -11.50
N LYS A 28 2.60 28.32 -11.99
CA LYS A 28 2.84 28.13 -13.43
C LYS A 28 1.56 27.78 -14.20
N ASN A 29 0.53 27.26 -13.52
CA ASN A 29 -0.77 26.96 -14.13
C ASN A 29 -1.64 28.22 -14.20
N LYS A 30 -1.47 29.01 -15.26
CA LYS A 30 -2.20 30.27 -15.48
C LYS A 30 -3.72 30.12 -15.45
N VAL A 31 -4.26 28.97 -15.86
CA VAL A 31 -5.71 28.71 -15.86
C VAL A 31 -6.21 28.61 -14.42
N LEU A 32 -5.55 27.79 -13.60
CA LEU A 32 -5.85 27.64 -12.19
C LEU A 32 -5.68 28.96 -11.43
N PHE A 33 -4.58 29.68 -11.66
CA PHE A 33 -4.30 30.97 -11.01
C PHE A 33 -5.40 32.01 -11.26
N ASN A 34 -5.82 32.19 -12.53
CA ASN A 34 -6.90 33.11 -12.90
C ASN A 34 -8.25 32.75 -12.25
N ILE A 35 -8.49 31.47 -11.98
CA ILE A 35 -9.71 30.98 -11.33
C ILE A 35 -9.66 31.23 -9.82
N ILE A 36 -8.50 31.01 -9.18
CA ILE A 36 -8.28 31.29 -7.75
C ILE A 36 -8.48 32.78 -7.45
N GLU A 37 -7.94 33.66 -8.31
CA GLU A 37 -8.11 35.11 -8.20
C GLU A 37 -9.54 35.59 -8.54
N ARG A 38 -10.48 34.67 -8.82
CA ARG A 38 -11.88 34.94 -9.20
C ARG A 38 -12.03 35.83 -10.44
N VAL A 39 -11.05 35.82 -11.33
CA VAL A 39 -11.11 36.59 -12.58
C VAL A 39 -12.17 36.00 -13.53
N LYS A 40 -12.36 34.67 -13.51
CA LYS A 40 -13.39 33.94 -14.29
C LYS A 40 -13.83 32.65 -13.59
N TYR A 41 -15.09 32.26 -13.79
CA TYR A 41 -15.57 30.92 -13.43
C TYR A 41 -15.03 29.87 -14.41
N PRO A 42 -14.56 28.70 -13.93
CA PRO A 42 -14.10 27.62 -14.82
C PRO A 42 -15.26 27.08 -15.65
N THR A 43 -14.99 26.78 -16.91
CA THR A 43 -15.87 25.90 -17.69
C THR A 43 -15.75 24.45 -17.21
N PHE A 44 -16.72 23.59 -17.55
CA PHE A 44 -16.65 22.16 -17.25
C PHE A 44 -15.33 21.50 -17.68
N LYS A 45 -14.86 21.82 -18.88
CA LYS A 45 -13.59 21.32 -19.41
C LYS A 45 -12.39 21.79 -18.58
N GLN A 46 -12.35 23.08 -18.23
CA GLN A 46 -11.27 23.64 -17.40
C GLN A 46 -11.29 23.03 -15.99
N LEU A 47 -12.46 22.86 -15.39
CA LEU A 47 -12.58 22.24 -14.07
C LEU A 47 -12.14 20.77 -14.10
N MET A 48 -12.40 20.05 -15.19
CA MET A 48 -11.89 18.69 -15.40
C MET A 48 -10.37 18.66 -15.58
N GLU A 49 -9.79 19.62 -16.30
CA GLU A 49 -8.33 19.76 -16.43
C GLU A 49 -7.69 20.08 -15.07
N ILE A 50 -8.31 20.95 -14.26
CA ILE A 50 -7.86 21.27 -12.90
C ILE A 50 -7.95 20.06 -11.98
N SER A 51 -9.06 19.31 -12.03
CA SER A 51 -9.23 18.07 -11.27
C SER A 51 -8.11 17.07 -11.55
N ARG A 52 -7.75 16.88 -12.83
CA ARG A 52 -6.62 16.02 -13.23
C ARG A 52 -5.28 16.57 -12.76
N PHE A 53 -5.07 17.88 -12.88
CA PHE A 53 -3.82 18.54 -12.49
C PHE A 53 -3.58 18.48 -10.97
N LEU A 54 -4.61 18.78 -10.16
CA LEU A 54 -4.54 18.71 -8.70
C LEU A 54 -4.66 17.28 -8.17
N ASN A 55 -5.00 16.32 -9.03
CA ASN A 55 -5.29 14.94 -8.67
C ASN A 55 -6.38 14.84 -7.58
N VAL A 56 -7.45 15.62 -7.74
CA VAL A 56 -8.61 15.65 -6.85
C VAL A 56 -9.83 15.19 -7.65
N PRO A 57 -10.64 14.23 -7.15
CA PRO A 57 -11.79 13.73 -7.90
C PRO A 57 -12.72 14.87 -8.32
N PHE A 58 -13.15 14.87 -9.59
CA PHE A 58 -13.93 15.96 -10.17
C PHE A 58 -15.19 16.31 -9.37
N GLY A 59 -15.87 15.30 -8.82
CA GLY A 59 -17.06 15.48 -7.98
C GLY A 59 -16.82 16.31 -6.71
N MET A 60 -15.58 16.35 -6.19
CA MET A 60 -15.26 17.06 -4.95
C MET A 60 -15.38 18.58 -5.09
N PHE A 61 -15.22 19.12 -6.31
CA PHE A 61 -15.36 20.55 -6.57
C PHE A 61 -16.81 21.05 -6.45
N PHE A 62 -17.79 20.14 -6.35
CA PHE A 62 -19.20 20.46 -6.20
C PHE A 62 -19.70 20.37 -4.75
N LEU A 63 -18.81 20.06 -3.80
CA LEU A 63 -19.17 19.99 -2.39
C LEU A 63 -19.52 21.38 -1.82
N GLU A 64 -20.45 21.40 -0.87
CA GLU A 64 -20.81 22.64 -0.16
C GLU A 64 -19.73 23.12 0.80
N ARG A 65 -18.86 22.21 1.25
CA ARG A 65 -17.73 22.46 2.14
C ARG A 65 -16.63 21.44 1.87
N PRO A 66 -15.36 21.75 2.20
CA PRO A 66 -14.27 20.78 2.10
C PRO A 66 -14.58 19.48 2.86
N PRO A 67 -14.06 18.33 2.38
CA PRO A 67 -14.07 17.07 3.13
C PRO A 67 -13.37 17.20 4.48
N ARG A 68 -13.76 16.37 5.44
CA ARG A 68 -13.08 16.29 6.74
C ARG A 68 -11.81 15.46 6.60
N GLU A 69 -10.66 16.06 6.90
CA GLU A 69 -9.36 15.37 6.92
C GLU A 69 -9.27 14.35 8.08
N ASP A 70 -10.11 14.52 9.10
CA ASP A 70 -10.07 13.75 10.35
C ASP A 70 -10.24 12.23 10.17
N TYR A 71 -11.04 11.79 9.20
CA TYR A 71 -11.33 10.35 9.02
C TYR A 71 -10.05 9.55 8.73
N PHE A 72 -9.24 10.01 7.78
CA PHE A 72 -8.01 9.32 7.40
C PHE A 72 -7.04 9.24 8.59
N LEU A 73 -6.87 10.36 9.32
CA LEU A 73 -5.98 10.44 10.47
C LEU A 73 -6.45 9.55 11.63
N MET A 74 -7.76 9.38 11.79
CA MET A 74 -8.34 8.48 12.79
C MET A 74 -8.14 7.01 12.41
N GLU A 75 -8.53 6.64 11.18
CA GLU A 75 -8.49 5.26 10.69
C GLU A 75 -7.05 4.73 10.59
N PHE A 76 -6.13 5.56 10.10
CA PHE A 76 -4.73 5.18 9.85
C PHE A 76 -3.77 5.83 10.85
N LYS A 77 -4.23 6.07 12.08
CA LYS A 77 -3.44 6.76 13.12
C LYS A 77 -2.08 6.11 13.35
N GLU A 78 -2.01 4.78 13.39
CA GLU A 78 -0.76 4.03 13.55
C GLU A 78 0.25 4.38 12.46
N ILE A 79 -0.19 4.36 11.19
CA ILE A 79 0.64 4.73 10.04
C ILE A 79 1.01 6.22 10.10
N CYS A 80 0.07 7.08 10.48
CA CYS A 80 0.32 8.52 10.60
C CYS A 80 1.38 8.84 11.65
N ASN A 81 1.37 8.13 12.78
CA ASN A 81 2.39 8.25 13.81
C ASN A 81 3.76 7.79 13.30
N LYS A 82 3.81 6.65 12.58
CA LYS A 82 5.04 6.14 11.93
C LYS A 82 5.64 7.11 10.93
N VAL A 83 4.86 8.07 10.41
CA VAL A 83 5.32 9.07 9.44
C VAL A 83 5.29 10.53 9.94
N ASN A 84 5.30 10.74 11.27
CA ASN A 84 5.29 12.07 11.91
C ASN A 84 4.12 12.97 11.46
N GLY A 85 2.99 12.38 11.08
CA GLY A 85 1.79 13.08 10.61
C GLY A 85 1.94 13.81 9.27
N LYS A 86 3.10 13.73 8.60
CA LYS A 86 3.35 14.39 7.31
C LYS A 86 3.23 13.38 6.17
N LEU A 87 2.02 12.94 5.88
CA LEU A 87 1.78 12.05 4.74
C LEU A 87 1.67 12.85 3.46
N SER A 88 2.46 12.46 2.47
CA SER A 88 2.24 12.87 1.09
C SER A 88 0.86 12.43 0.62
N LYS A 89 0.34 13.12 -0.39
CA LYS A 89 -0.87 12.68 -1.09
C LYS A 89 -0.69 11.28 -1.68
N ASP A 90 0.52 10.97 -2.14
CA ASP A 90 0.82 9.69 -2.78
C ASP A 90 0.73 8.53 -1.79
N LEU A 91 1.28 8.70 -0.58
CA LEU A 91 1.13 7.73 0.50
C LEU A 91 -0.34 7.60 0.96
N ARG A 92 -1.08 8.70 1.10
CA ARG A 92 -2.51 8.66 1.47
C ARG A 92 -3.35 7.90 0.45
N ASP A 93 -3.15 8.19 -0.84
CA ASP A 93 -3.91 7.56 -1.91
C ASP A 93 -3.60 6.06 -2.03
N ILE A 94 -2.34 5.64 -1.86
CA ILE A 94 -2.00 4.20 -1.91
C ILE A 94 -2.55 3.45 -0.69
N ILE A 95 -2.57 4.08 0.50
CA ILE A 95 -3.20 3.49 1.69
C ILE A 95 -4.70 3.27 1.45
N LEU A 96 -5.40 4.28 0.94
CA LEU A 96 -6.83 4.15 0.60
C LEU A 96 -7.10 3.11 -0.48
N GLU A 97 -6.20 3.00 -1.48
CA GLU A 97 -6.30 1.97 -2.52
C GLU A 97 -6.14 0.57 -1.93
N MET A 98 -5.16 0.37 -1.04
CA MET A 98 -4.94 -0.92 -0.38
C MET A 98 -6.06 -1.25 0.59
N ASP A 99 -6.57 -0.27 1.33
CA ASP A 99 -7.68 -0.46 2.27
C ASP A 99 -8.96 -0.89 1.54
N TYR A 100 -9.23 -0.30 0.37
CA TYR A 100 -10.32 -0.73 -0.49
C TYR A 100 -10.18 -2.20 -0.92
N ARG A 101 -8.98 -2.62 -1.35
CA ARG A 101 -8.72 -4.02 -1.74
C ARG A 101 -8.82 -4.99 -0.57
N LYS A 102 -8.23 -4.63 0.57
CA LYS A 102 -8.31 -5.37 1.84
C LYS A 102 -9.76 -5.60 2.24
N SER A 103 -10.55 -4.52 2.27
CA SER A 103 -11.96 -4.57 2.65
C SER A 103 -12.78 -5.44 1.69
N TRP A 104 -12.57 -5.30 0.39
CA TRP A 104 -13.23 -6.16 -0.61
C TRP A 104 -12.91 -7.66 -0.40
N MET A 105 -11.64 -8.00 -0.16
CA MET A 105 -11.24 -9.39 0.10
C MET A 105 -11.78 -9.90 1.44
N SER A 106 -11.80 -9.05 2.46
CA SER A 106 -12.36 -9.39 3.78
C SER A 106 -13.85 -9.73 3.67
N GLU A 107 -14.62 -8.89 2.98
CA GLU A 107 -16.05 -9.12 2.71
C GLU A 107 -16.27 -10.39 1.88
N PHE A 108 -15.45 -10.59 0.84
CA PHE A 108 -15.48 -11.81 0.04
C PHE A 108 -15.28 -13.06 0.90
N LYS A 109 -14.23 -13.09 1.74
CA LYS A 109 -13.95 -14.23 2.64
C LYS A 109 -15.09 -14.47 3.63
N GLN A 110 -15.63 -13.41 4.23
CA GLN A 110 -16.76 -13.49 5.15
C GLN A 110 -18.01 -14.09 4.48
N ASN A 111 -18.37 -13.58 3.30
CA ASN A 111 -19.56 -14.03 2.57
C ASN A 111 -19.44 -15.48 2.07
N ASN A 112 -18.22 -15.98 1.89
CA ASN A 112 -17.94 -17.37 1.50
C ASN A 112 -17.66 -18.29 2.68
N GLY A 113 -17.84 -17.82 3.92
CA GLY A 113 -17.75 -18.64 5.13
C GLY A 113 -16.32 -19.05 5.51
N PHE A 114 -15.30 -18.28 5.12
CA PHE A 114 -13.94 -18.49 5.60
C PHE A 114 -13.84 -18.12 7.07
N ASP A 115 -13.02 -18.87 7.81
CA ASP A 115 -12.70 -18.54 9.20
C ASP A 115 -11.75 -17.33 9.29
N LYS A 116 -11.80 -16.64 10.43
CA LYS A 116 -10.80 -15.63 10.79
C LYS A 116 -9.41 -16.28 10.84
N LEU A 117 -8.39 -15.53 10.43
CA LEU A 117 -7.02 -16.00 10.49
C LEU A 117 -6.55 -16.11 11.94
N ASP A 118 -6.17 -17.32 12.35
CA ASP A 118 -5.56 -17.58 13.67
C ASP A 118 -4.27 -16.78 13.89
N LEU A 119 -3.61 -16.40 12.79
CA LEU A 119 -2.36 -15.63 12.80
C LEU A 119 -2.52 -14.24 13.45
N VAL A 120 -3.72 -13.65 13.35
CA VAL A 120 -4.04 -12.30 13.83
C VAL A 120 -4.46 -12.31 15.31
N LYS A 121 -4.48 -13.47 15.98
CA LYS A 121 -4.85 -13.60 17.40
C LYS A 121 -3.77 -13.13 18.38
N GLY A 122 -2.77 -12.39 17.91
CA GLY A 122 -1.73 -11.77 18.75
C GLY A 122 -0.90 -12.80 19.50
N LYS A 123 0.15 -13.32 18.86
CA LYS A 123 1.09 -14.17 19.58
C LYS A 123 1.84 -13.31 20.60
N LYS A 124 1.83 -13.77 21.85
CA LYS A 124 2.64 -13.18 22.92
C LYS A 124 4.09 -13.64 22.72
N ILE A 125 4.93 -12.72 22.27
CA ILE A 125 6.36 -12.93 22.02
C ILE A 125 7.11 -12.04 23.00
N TYR A 126 7.88 -12.64 23.91
CA TYR A 126 8.54 -11.94 25.02
C TYR A 126 10.05 -11.78 24.82
N SER A 127 10.62 -12.47 23.84
CA SER A 127 12.04 -12.39 23.52
C SER A 127 12.32 -12.53 22.02
N VAL A 128 13.52 -12.11 21.60
CA VAL A 128 13.97 -12.24 20.21
C VAL A 128 14.02 -13.71 19.79
N ASP A 129 14.52 -14.59 20.65
CA ASP A 129 14.59 -16.04 20.39
C ASP A 129 13.20 -16.67 20.20
N GLU A 130 12.24 -16.26 21.03
CA GLU A 130 10.84 -16.68 20.85
C GLU A 130 10.28 -16.20 19.51
N GLY A 131 10.54 -14.94 19.14
CA GLY A 131 10.07 -14.37 17.87
C GLY A 131 10.65 -15.11 16.66
N VAL A 132 11.95 -15.39 16.70
CA VAL A 132 12.64 -16.18 15.66
C VAL A 132 12.08 -17.59 15.58
N LYS A 133 11.82 -18.24 16.72
CA LYS A 133 11.21 -19.58 16.76
C LYS A 133 9.81 -19.57 16.15
N VAL A 134 8.98 -18.59 16.52
CA VAL A 134 7.64 -18.40 15.95
C VAL A 134 7.72 -18.19 14.43
N LEU A 135 8.61 -17.31 13.95
CA LEU A 135 8.80 -17.09 12.51
C LEU A 135 9.17 -18.39 11.78
N LYS A 136 10.10 -19.18 12.34
CA LYS A 136 10.49 -20.48 11.77
C LYS A 136 9.31 -21.45 11.69
N GLU A 137 8.54 -21.57 12.77
CA GLU A 137 7.38 -22.47 12.85
C GLU A 137 6.25 -22.07 11.91
N VAL A 138 6.05 -20.76 11.71
CA VAL A 138 4.98 -20.20 10.87
C VAL A 138 5.36 -20.23 9.40
N LEU A 139 6.55 -19.73 9.04
CA LEU A 139 6.98 -19.65 7.64
C LEU A 139 7.41 -21.01 7.08
N LYS A 140 7.91 -21.91 7.94
CA LYS A 140 8.40 -23.26 7.56
C LYS A 140 9.29 -23.24 6.32
N ILE A 141 10.18 -22.24 6.26
CA ILE A 141 11.15 -22.11 5.19
C ILE A 141 12.29 -23.08 5.47
N ASP A 142 12.50 -24.00 4.54
CA ASP A 142 13.65 -24.90 4.57
C ASP A 142 14.90 -24.12 4.11
N TYR A 143 15.91 -24.09 4.98
CA TYR A 143 17.18 -23.42 4.71
C TYR A 143 17.87 -23.99 3.45
N ASP A 144 17.81 -25.30 3.24
CA ASP A 144 18.44 -25.95 2.08
C ASP A 144 17.80 -25.49 0.76
N ILE A 145 16.56 -25.00 0.79
CA ILE A 145 15.89 -24.43 -0.37
C ILE A 145 16.42 -23.03 -0.69
N ILE A 146 16.82 -22.24 0.30
CA ILE A 146 17.09 -20.80 0.12
C ILE A 146 18.56 -20.38 0.13
N LYS A 147 19.46 -21.17 0.74
CA LYS A 147 20.87 -20.81 0.93
C LYS A 147 21.65 -20.41 -0.33
N ASP A 148 21.33 -21.04 -1.47
CA ASP A 148 22.01 -20.79 -2.76
C ASP A 148 21.19 -19.89 -3.71
N LYS A 149 20.09 -19.30 -3.23
CA LYS A 149 19.18 -18.50 -4.05
C LYS A 149 19.57 -17.03 -4.07
N ASN A 150 19.36 -16.39 -5.21
CA ASN A 150 19.48 -14.94 -5.30
C ASN A 150 18.33 -14.25 -4.51
N PRO A 151 18.48 -12.97 -4.12
CA PRO A 151 17.47 -12.25 -3.34
C PRO A 151 16.06 -12.22 -3.96
N LYS A 152 15.96 -12.22 -5.30
CA LYS A 152 14.66 -12.25 -5.99
C LYS A 152 13.92 -13.57 -5.75
N ASP A 153 14.63 -14.69 -5.83
CA ASP A 153 14.05 -16.02 -5.61
C ASP A 153 13.72 -16.23 -4.12
N VAL A 154 14.55 -15.71 -3.22
CA VAL A 154 14.25 -15.69 -1.77
C VAL A 154 12.98 -14.88 -1.50
N PHE A 155 12.86 -13.67 -2.05
CA PHE A 155 11.66 -12.84 -1.90
C PHE A 155 10.41 -13.58 -2.34
N LYS A 156 10.45 -14.25 -3.50
CA LYS A 156 9.34 -15.06 -4.01
C LYS A 156 8.92 -16.14 -3.01
N ILE A 157 9.88 -16.88 -2.45
CA ILE A 157 9.59 -17.95 -1.47
C ILE A 157 9.00 -17.39 -0.19
N VAL A 158 9.61 -16.35 0.39
CA VAL A 158 9.13 -15.71 1.63
C VAL A 158 7.71 -15.18 1.43
N ARG A 159 7.48 -14.50 0.31
CA ARG A 159 6.17 -13.99 -0.06
C ARG A 159 5.14 -15.12 -0.21
N GLU A 160 5.45 -16.17 -0.96
CA GLU A 160 4.54 -17.32 -1.14
C GLU A 160 4.18 -17.98 0.21
N ARG A 161 5.13 -18.08 1.15
CA ARG A 161 4.86 -18.58 2.50
C ARG A 161 3.90 -17.67 3.27
N ILE A 162 4.12 -16.36 3.25
CA ILE A 162 3.24 -15.38 3.91
C ILE A 162 1.83 -15.39 3.27
N GLU A 163 1.76 -15.41 1.93
CA GLU A 163 0.50 -15.48 1.20
C GLU A 163 -0.29 -16.75 1.51
N SER A 164 0.39 -17.90 1.66
CA SER A 164 -0.27 -19.16 2.03
C SER A 164 -0.90 -19.16 3.43
N LEU A 165 -0.57 -18.18 4.26
CA LEU A 165 -1.18 -17.97 5.58
C LEU A 165 -2.42 -17.06 5.52
N GLY A 166 -2.83 -16.64 4.32
CA GLY A 166 -3.99 -15.79 4.09
C GLY A 166 -3.71 -14.28 4.14
N VAL A 167 -2.45 -13.88 4.33
CA VAL A 167 -2.01 -12.48 4.29
C VAL A 167 -1.86 -12.01 2.85
N LEU A 168 -2.48 -10.88 2.50
CA LEU A 168 -2.31 -10.25 1.20
C LEU A 168 -0.95 -9.54 1.16
N VAL A 169 -0.11 -9.87 0.18
CA VAL A 169 1.14 -9.15 -0.09
C VAL A 169 1.00 -8.43 -1.43
N MET A 170 1.05 -7.11 -1.37
CA MET A 170 0.99 -6.22 -2.53
C MET A 170 2.26 -5.39 -2.63
N MET A 171 2.66 -5.04 -3.85
CA MET A 171 3.90 -4.31 -4.09
C MET A 171 3.76 -3.42 -5.33
N ASN A 172 4.15 -2.15 -5.22
CA ASN A 172 4.21 -1.23 -6.35
C ASN A 172 5.23 -0.10 -6.10
N ASN A 173 5.57 0.68 -7.12
CA ASN A 173 6.43 1.87 -7.00
C ASN A 173 5.76 3.18 -7.44
N PHE A 174 4.47 3.14 -7.78
CA PHE A 174 3.66 4.32 -8.08
C PHE A 174 2.21 4.14 -7.63
N VAL A 175 1.47 5.26 -7.55
CA VAL A 175 0.06 5.26 -7.13
C VAL A 175 -0.89 4.96 -8.30
N GLY A 176 -1.85 4.05 -8.08
CA GLY A 176 -2.82 3.63 -9.09
C GLY A 176 -2.14 3.16 -10.38
N SER A 177 -2.51 3.76 -11.51
CA SER A 177 -1.89 3.49 -12.82
C SER A 177 -1.00 4.64 -13.31
N ASN A 178 -0.63 5.60 -12.45
CA ASN A 178 0.09 6.81 -12.84
C ASN A 178 1.59 6.67 -12.53
N THR A 179 2.38 6.28 -13.52
CA THR A 179 3.84 6.10 -13.40
C THR A 179 4.63 7.36 -13.06
N HIS A 180 4.01 8.54 -13.07
CA HIS A 180 4.63 9.80 -12.64
C HIS A 180 4.47 10.08 -11.14
N ARG A 181 3.56 9.39 -10.45
CA ARG A 181 3.37 9.48 -9.00
C ARG A 181 4.19 8.41 -8.29
N VAL A 182 5.51 8.58 -8.34
CA VAL A 182 6.48 7.62 -7.82
C VAL A 182 6.50 7.66 -6.29
N LEU A 183 6.42 6.49 -5.66
CA LEU A 183 6.44 6.35 -4.21
C LEU A 183 7.84 6.61 -3.64
N ASP A 184 7.97 7.55 -2.71
CA ASP A 184 9.26 7.89 -2.10
C ASP A 184 9.65 6.85 -1.04
N ILE A 185 10.76 6.16 -1.30
CA ILE A 185 11.32 5.18 -0.37
C ILE A 185 11.78 5.80 0.96
N ASN A 186 12.11 7.10 0.96
CA ASN A 186 12.48 7.83 2.16
C ASN A 186 11.26 8.25 2.98
N GLU A 187 10.07 8.28 2.37
CA GLU A 187 8.81 8.48 3.09
C GLU A 187 8.33 7.17 3.71
N PHE A 188 8.34 6.08 2.95
CA PHE A 188 7.96 4.76 3.44
C PHE A 188 8.53 3.62 2.59
N ARG A 189 8.87 2.50 3.24
CA ARG A 189 9.32 1.27 2.58
C ARG A 189 8.21 0.21 2.49
N ALA A 190 7.38 0.14 3.51
CA ALA A 190 6.23 -0.75 3.58
C ALA A 190 5.20 -0.19 4.56
N PHE A 191 3.99 -0.76 4.54
CA PHE A 191 3.01 -0.60 5.60
C PHE A 191 2.12 -1.83 5.66
N VAL A 192 1.40 -1.95 6.78
CA VAL A 192 0.45 -3.03 7.02
C VAL A 192 -0.94 -2.48 7.36
N LEU A 193 -1.96 -3.12 6.82
CA LEU A 193 -3.36 -2.90 7.16
C LEU A 193 -3.91 -4.14 7.84
N ASN A 194 -4.39 -3.97 9.07
CA ASN A 194 -4.90 -5.05 9.89
C ASN A 194 -6.32 -5.44 9.48
N ASP A 195 -6.59 -6.74 9.50
CA ASP A 195 -7.89 -7.32 9.21
C ASP A 195 -7.93 -8.76 9.74
N GLU A 196 -9.07 -9.22 10.25
CA GLU A 196 -9.19 -10.58 10.77
C GLU A 196 -9.28 -11.65 9.67
N TYR A 197 -9.66 -11.28 8.45
CA TYR A 197 -9.85 -12.20 7.33
C TYR A 197 -8.79 -12.01 6.24
N ALA A 198 -8.40 -10.77 5.96
CA ALA A 198 -7.54 -10.42 4.84
C ALA A 198 -6.51 -9.33 5.17
N PRO A 199 -5.65 -9.52 6.19
CA PRO A 199 -4.61 -8.55 6.54
C PRO A 199 -3.70 -8.34 5.32
N LEU A 200 -3.21 -7.12 5.13
CA LEU A 200 -2.50 -6.72 3.92
C LEU A 200 -1.18 -6.05 4.26
N ILE A 201 -0.09 -6.54 3.67
CA ILE A 201 1.23 -5.91 3.66
C ILE A 201 1.45 -5.29 2.28
N PHE A 202 1.75 -3.99 2.25
CA PHE A 202 2.17 -3.28 1.04
C PHE A 202 3.67 -3.01 1.07
N LEU A 203 4.34 -3.23 -0.06
CA LEU A 203 5.78 -3.04 -0.24
C LEU A 203 6.07 -1.97 -1.31
N ASN A 204 6.94 -1.02 -1.02
CA ASN A 204 7.44 -0.07 -2.00
C ASN A 204 8.53 -0.71 -2.85
N SER A 205 8.24 -0.95 -4.14
CA SER A 205 9.13 -1.64 -5.06
C SER A 205 10.28 -0.78 -5.60
N ASN A 206 10.44 0.46 -5.12
CA ASN A 206 11.62 1.29 -5.35
C ASN A 206 12.83 0.90 -4.51
N ASP A 207 12.70 -0.07 -3.60
CA ASP A 207 13.79 -0.65 -2.84
C ASP A 207 14.47 -1.83 -3.57
N THR A 208 15.60 -2.27 -3.05
CA THR A 208 16.29 -3.51 -3.43
C THR A 208 15.50 -4.73 -2.96
N TYR A 209 15.70 -5.90 -3.59
CA TYR A 209 15.06 -7.14 -3.11
C TYR A 209 15.41 -7.44 -1.64
N ARG A 210 16.64 -7.15 -1.20
CA ARG A 210 17.03 -7.29 0.22
C ARG A 210 16.22 -6.37 1.13
N GLY A 211 16.09 -5.10 0.77
CA GLY A 211 15.28 -4.13 1.53
C GLY A 211 13.80 -4.48 1.54
N VAL A 212 13.27 -5.00 0.43
CA VAL A 212 11.89 -5.49 0.36
C VAL A 212 11.68 -6.76 1.19
N ILE A 213 12.62 -7.71 1.21
CA ILE A 213 12.55 -8.89 2.10
C ILE A 213 12.54 -8.46 3.56
N LEU A 214 13.44 -7.54 3.93
CA LEU A 214 13.52 -7.01 5.28
C LEU A 214 12.19 -6.37 5.71
N SER A 215 11.63 -5.52 4.84
CA SER A 215 10.36 -4.84 5.10
C SER A 215 9.18 -5.82 5.18
N LEU A 216 9.14 -6.83 4.29
CA LEU A 216 8.11 -7.86 4.30
C LEU A 216 8.13 -8.68 5.59
N LEU A 217 9.32 -9.11 6.05
CA LEU A 217 9.45 -9.85 7.30
C LEU A 217 9.14 -8.97 8.51
N HIS A 218 9.54 -7.70 8.50
CA HIS A 218 9.22 -6.74 9.56
C HIS A 218 7.71 -6.59 9.73
N GLU A 219 6.99 -6.24 8.65
CA GLU A 219 5.53 -6.06 8.72
C GLU A 219 4.81 -7.39 9.03
N PHE A 220 5.37 -8.53 8.60
CA PHE A 220 4.82 -9.83 8.96
C PHE A 220 5.00 -10.16 10.44
N VAL A 221 6.16 -9.89 11.04
CA VAL A 221 6.35 -10.01 12.49
C VAL A 221 5.40 -9.06 13.22
N TYR A 222 5.21 -7.83 12.73
CA TYR A 222 4.26 -6.89 13.29
C TYR A 222 2.82 -7.46 13.31
N LEU A 223 2.39 -8.16 12.25
CA LEU A 223 1.09 -8.88 12.23
C LEU A 223 1.00 -10.02 13.24
N LEU A 224 2.12 -10.69 13.54
CA LEU A 224 2.15 -11.82 14.46
C LEU A 224 2.03 -11.38 15.92
N LEU A 225 2.46 -10.16 16.25
CA LEU A 225 2.51 -9.66 17.61
C LEU A 225 1.11 -9.26 18.12
N ASP A 226 0.86 -9.52 19.40
CA ASP A 226 -0.31 -8.98 20.09
C ASP A 226 -0.17 -7.46 20.21
N LYS A 227 -1.14 -6.73 19.65
CA LYS A 227 -1.19 -5.26 19.66
C LYS A 227 -1.37 -4.65 21.05
N ASN A 228 -1.62 -5.44 22.10
CA ASN A 228 -1.57 -4.95 23.49
C ASN A 228 -0.17 -4.53 23.97
N ILE A 229 0.83 -4.53 23.09
CA ILE A 229 2.10 -3.81 23.29
C ILE A 229 1.86 -2.34 22.87
N ASP A 230 0.95 -1.66 23.56
CA ASP A 230 0.50 -0.29 23.26
C ASP A 230 1.18 0.77 24.15
N ASP A 231 2.32 0.45 24.79
CA ASP A 231 2.87 1.29 25.87
C ASP A 231 4.38 1.58 25.84
N ILE A 232 5.12 1.30 24.75
CA ILE A 232 6.58 1.59 24.74
C ILE A 232 7.07 2.26 23.43
N LEU A 233 6.97 3.59 23.46
CA LEU A 233 7.96 4.59 22.99
C LEU A 233 8.06 4.91 21.48
N VAL A 234 7.91 6.20 21.20
CA VAL A 234 8.02 6.89 19.90
C VAL A 234 9.41 7.53 19.76
N SER A 235 10.11 7.29 18.64
CA SER A 235 10.91 8.34 17.97
C SER A 235 11.25 7.99 16.53
N TYR A 236 11.34 9.03 15.70
CA TYR A 236 11.76 8.99 14.31
C TYR A 236 13.29 8.98 14.17
N ASP A 237 13.74 8.49 13.02
CA ASP A 237 15.11 8.30 12.55
C ASP A 237 15.89 7.18 13.27
N ASP A 238 16.14 6.11 12.50
CA ASP A 238 16.87 4.88 12.87
C ASP A 238 16.33 4.11 14.08
N PHE A 239 15.72 2.94 13.82
CA PHE A 239 15.65 1.81 14.77
C PHE A 239 15.50 2.20 16.26
N THR A 240 14.30 2.54 16.77
CA THR A 240 14.12 2.69 18.22
C THR A 240 13.03 1.77 18.80
N TYR A 241 13.54 0.82 19.59
CA TYR A 241 12.94 -0.11 20.56
C TYR A 241 11.83 -1.10 20.15
N GLU A 242 10.61 -0.72 19.75
CA GLU A 242 9.65 -1.70 19.17
C GLU A 242 10.13 -2.16 17.81
N ASP A 243 10.55 -1.19 16.99
CA ASP A 243 11.30 -1.46 15.79
C ASP A 243 12.61 -2.17 16.12
N GLY A 244 13.27 -1.84 17.23
CA GLY A 244 14.44 -2.58 17.69
C GLY A 244 14.15 -4.08 17.84
N PHE A 245 13.11 -4.43 18.59
CA PHE A 245 12.72 -5.80 18.87
C PHE A 245 12.34 -6.58 17.62
N ILE A 246 11.44 -6.02 16.80
CA ILE A 246 11.04 -6.63 15.51
C ILE A 246 12.27 -6.75 14.60
N ASN A 247 13.09 -5.71 14.51
CA ASN A 247 14.28 -5.74 13.68
C ASN A 247 15.31 -6.75 14.18
N PHE A 248 15.47 -6.94 15.49
CA PHE A 248 16.33 -8.00 16.03
C PHE A 248 15.78 -9.37 15.66
N ILE A 249 14.46 -9.62 15.82
CA ILE A 249 13.82 -10.86 15.38
C ILE A 249 14.10 -11.12 13.90
N VAL A 250 13.87 -10.12 13.05
CA VAL A 250 14.08 -10.25 11.60
C VAL A 250 15.55 -10.46 11.26
N LYS A 251 16.48 -9.71 11.86
CA LYS A 251 17.93 -9.85 11.61
C LYS A 251 18.45 -11.21 12.05
N GLU A 252 18.06 -11.67 13.25
CA GLU A 252 18.42 -13.00 13.75
C GLU A 252 17.83 -14.10 12.86
N PHE A 253 16.57 -13.96 12.43
CA PHE A 253 15.96 -14.88 11.48
C PHE A 253 16.72 -14.93 10.15
N LEU A 254 17.07 -13.76 9.58
CA LEU A 254 17.84 -13.66 8.33
C LEU A 254 19.26 -14.22 8.45
N ASN A 255 19.94 -13.99 9.58
CA ASN A 255 21.24 -14.59 9.89
C ASN A 255 21.16 -16.13 9.87
N LEU A 256 20.10 -16.68 10.49
CA LEU A 256 19.91 -18.14 10.57
C LEU A 256 19.64 -18.80 9.23
N ILE A 257 19.17 -18.03 8.27
CA ILE A 257 18.96 -18.49 6.90
C ILE A 257 20.03 -17.99 5.92
N GLU A 258 21.13 -17.47 6.46
CA GLU A 258 22.32 -16.97 5.74
C GLU A 258 22.03 -15.98 4.62
N ILE A 259 20.99 -15.16 4.78
CA ILE A 259 20.71 -14.08 3.84
C ILE A 259 21.55 -12.87 4.26
N ASP A 260 22.48 -12.46 3.40
CA ASP A 260 23.16 -11.17 3.55
C ASP A 260 22.15 -10.03 3.34
N TYR A 261 21.81 -9.33 4.42
CA TYR A 261 20.97 -8.14 4.44
C TYR A 261 21.77 -6.84 4.56
N SER A 262 23.10 -6.88 4.39
CA SER A 262 23.90 -5.66 4.36
C SER A 262 23.46 -4.76 3.20
N LEU A 263 23.04 -3.53 3.52
CA LEU A 263 22.52 -2.57 2.54
C LEU A 263 23.63 -1.92 1.68
N ASN A 264 24.86 -2.45 1.72
CA ASN A 264 26.01 -1.82 1.07
C ASN A 264 26.25 -2.33 -0.35
N LYS A 265 26.34 -1.35 -1.26
CA LYS A 265 26.61 -1.37 -2.72
C LYS A 265 25.43 -1.71 -3.64
N ILE A 266 24.90 -0.62 -4.23
CA ILE A 266 24.38 -0.48 -5.61
C ILE A 266 23.95 -1.82 -6.26
N GLU A 267 22.81 -2.35 -5.82
CA GLU A 267 22.01 -3.20 -6.70
C GLU A 267 21.10 -2.27 -7.52
N SER A 268 21.52 -2.01 -8.75
CA SER A 268 20.77 -1.21 -9.73
C SER A 268 19.58 -1.96 -10.35
N SER A 269 19.21 -3.12 -9.83
CA SER A 269 18.04 -3.86 -10.33
C SER A 269 16.78 -3.38 -9.62
N LYS A 270 16.21 -2.26 -10.09
CA LYS A 270 14.81 -1.93 -9.78
C LYS A 270 13.95 -3.18 -9.98
N ILE A 271 13.11 -3.50 -9.00
CA ILE A 271 12.21 -4.65 -9.08
C ILE A 271 11.32 -4.48 -10.32
N CYS A 272 11.35 -5.46 -11.22
CA CYS A 272 10.50 -5.44 -12.42
C CYS A 272 9.07 -5.82 -12.03
N ASN A 273 8.18 -4.84 -12.13
CA ASN A 273 6.75 -4.99 -11.91
C ASN A 273 6.11 -5.67 -13.13
N ASN A 274 6.14 -7.00 -13.19
CA ASN A 274 5.16 -7.74 -13.98
C ASN A 274 3.86 -7.86 -13.17
N THR A 275 2.73 -8.12 -13.82
CA THR A 275 1.40 -7.96 -13.20
C THR A 275 1.17 -8.96 -12.05
N LEU A 276 1.68 -10.19 -12.17
CA LEU A 276 1.66 -11.18 -11.08
C LEU A 276 2.54 -10.81 -9.86
N ASN A 277 3.58 -9.99 -10.04
CA ASN A 277 4.40 -9.54 -8.93
C ASN A 277 3.74 -8.42 -8.11
N LEU A 278 2.63 -7.84 -8.56
CA LEU A 278 2.01 -6.68 -7.90
C LEU A 278 1.12 -7.06 -6.71
N MET A 279 0.42 -8.19 -6.77
CA MET A 279 -0.56 -8.59 -5.74
C MET A 279 -0.60 -10.11 -5.60
N THR A 280 -1.09 -10.57 -4.45
CA THR A 280 -1.29 -12.00 -4.16
C THR A 280 -2.13 -12.68 -5.22
N LYS A 281 -1.72 -13.88 -5.63
CA LYS A 281 -2.39 -14.64 -6.69
C LYS A 281 -3.86 -14.91 -6.38
N ASP A 282 -4.16 -15.29 -5.13
CA ASP A 282 -5.52 -15.58 -4.69
C ASP A 282 -6.44 -14.36 -4.76
N PHE A 283 -5.89 -13.15 -4.64
CA PHE A 283 -6.64 -11.92 -4.85
C PHE A 283 -7.12 -11.80 -6.30
N TYR A 284 -6.23 -12.02 -7.26
CA TYR A 284 -6.60 -12.00 -8.67
C TYR A 284 -7.65 -13.06 -9.00
N ILE A 285 -7.45 -14.29 -8.53
CA ILE A 285 -8.39 -15.39 -8.76
C ILE A 285 -9.77 -15.01 -8.22
N SER A 286 -9.85 -14.58 -6.96
CA SER A 286 -11.12 -14.22 -6.31
C SER A 286 -11.84 -13.12 -7.08
N VAL A 287 -11.13 -12.05 -7.49
CA VAL A 287 -11.74 -10.94 -8.25
C VAL A 287 -12.26 -11.45 -9.60
N ILE A 288 -11.47 -12.25 -10.32
CA ILE A 288 -11.87 -12.79 -11.62
C ILE A 288 -13.09 -13.69 -11.48
N GLU A 289 -13.09 -14.65 -10.55
CA GLU A 289 -14.23 -15.53 -10.31
C GLU A 289 -15.53 -14.77 -10.02
N GLN A 290 -15.46 -13.75 -9.16
CA GLN A 290 -16.62 -12.92 -8.84
C GLN A 290 -17.08 -12.07 -10.03
N THR A 291 -16.16 -11.64 -10.89
CA THR A 291 -16.51 -10.88 -12.11
C THR A 291 -17.22 -11.78 -13.11
N GLU A 292 -16.65 -12.95 -13.39
CA GLU A 292 -17.17 -13.92 -14.37
C GLU A 292 -18.51 -14.52 -13.92
N SER A 293 -18.73 -14.61 -12.61
CA SER A 293 -20.01 -15.03 -12.02
C SER A 293 -21.08 -13.93 -11.99
N GLY A 294 -20.72 -12.70 -12.37
CA GLY A 294 -21.62 -11.53 -12.37
C GLY A 294 -21.88 -10.91 -11.00
N ASN A 295 -21.11 -11.28 -9.98
CA ASN A 295 -21.24 -10.74 -8.61
C ASN A 295 -20.59 -9.36 -8.47
N ILE A 296 -19.57 -9.05 -9.28
CA ILE A 296 -19.00 -7.70 -9.41
C ILE A 296 -18.94 -7.27 -10.86
N THR A 297 -18.98 -5.96 -11.10
CA THR A 297 -18.92 -5.43 -12.46
C THR A 297 -17.48 -5.41 -12.99
N PHE A 298 -17.30 -5.49 -14.31
CA PHE A 298 -15.98 -5.33 -14.93
C PHE A 298 -15.28 -4.01 -14.54
N PRO A 299 -15.95 -2.85 -14.50
CA PRO A 299 -15.34 -1.62 -13.98
C PRO A 299 -14.80 -1.74 -12.55
N ASP A 300 -15.51 -2.41 -11.65
CA ASP A 300 -15.05 -2.63 -10.27
C ASP A 300 -13.85 -3.58 -10.25
N ALA A 301 -13.90 -4.65 -11.04
CA ALA A 301 -12.79 -5.59 -11.20
C ALA A 301 -11.52 -4.91 -11.73
N PHE A 302 -11.65 -4.04 -12.74
CA PHE A 302 -10.56 -3.24 -13.28
C PHE A 302 -9.94 -2.34 -12.22
N LYS A 303 -10.76 -1.72 -11.37
CA LYS A 303 -10.30 -0.90 -10.25
C LYS A 303 -9.59 -1.74 -9.19
N LEU A 304 -10.14 -2.89 -8.81
CA LEU A 304 -9.53 -3.80 -7.84
C LEU A 304 -8.18 -4.33 -8.32
N ILE A 305 -8.07 -4.73 -9.59
CA ILE A 305 -6.83 -5.27 -10.19
C ILE A 305 -5.87 -4.13 -10.60
N GLY A 306 -6.34 -2.88 -10.68
CA GLY A 306 -5.51 -1.75 -11.11
C GLY A 306 -5.12 -1.81 -12.59
N VAL A 307 -5.98 -2.35 -13.44
CA VAL A 307 -5.73 -2.54 -14.88
C VAL A 307 -6.93 -2.10 -15.72
N ASN A 308 -6.69 -1.85 -17.02
CA ASN A 308 -7.78 -1.68 -17.98
C ASN A 308 -8.27 -3.05 -18.50
N ALA A 309 -9.29 -3.05 -19.35
CA ALA A 309 -9.86 -4.27 -19.94
C ALA A 309 -8.82 -5.20 -20.59
N ARG A 310 -7.86 -4.67 -21.35
CA ARG A 310 -6.79 -5.50 -21.96
C ARG A 310 -5.86 -6.10 -20.91
N GLY A 311 -5.56 -5.34 -19.85
CA GLY A 311 -4.76 -5.81 -18.74
C GLY A 311 -5.47 -6.89 -17.94
N TYR A 312 -6.80 -6.79 -17.78
CA TYR A 312 -7.62 -7.81 -17.15
C TYR A 312 -7.50 -9.16 -17.87
N ASP A 313 -7.68 -9.19 -19.19
CA ASP A 313 -7.54 -10.42 -19.99
C ASP A 313 -6.15 -11.04 -19.87
N LYS A 314 -5.11 -10.20 -19.74
CA LYS A 314 -3.74 -10.65 -19.54
C LYS A 314 -3.55 -11.29 -18.17
N VAL A 315 -4.03 -10.64 -17.10
CA VAL A 315 -3.98 -11.18 -15.73
C VAL A 315 -4.71 -12.50 -15.65
N LYS A 316 -5.92 -12.59 -16.23
CA LYS A 316 -6.73 -13.81 -16.28
C LYS A 316 -5.94 -15.00 -16.86
N LYS A 317 -5.30 -14.81 -18.01
CA LYS A 317 -4.43 -15.83 -18.62
C LYS A 317 -3.21 -16.17 -17.74
N GLU A 318 -2.60 -15.17 -17.12
CA GLU A 318 -1.42 -15.35 -16.25
C GLU A 318 -1.72 -16.15 -14.99
N VAL A 319 -2.93 -16.05 -14.42
CA VAL A 319 -3.35 -16.84 -13.26
C VAL A 319 -3.93 -18.22 -13.62
N GLY A 320 -4.13 -18.50 -14.91
CA GLY A 320 -4.61 -19.78 -15.42
C GLY A 320 -6.14 -19.91 -15.48
N MET A 321 -6.85 -18.79 -15.65
CA MET A 321 -8.31 -18.70 -15.73
C MET A 321 -8.82 -18.32 -17.12
#